data_AF-A0A2N5KS55-F1
#
_entry.id   AF-A0A2N5KS55-F1
#
_cell.length_a   1.000
_cell.length_b   1.000
_cell.length_c   1.000
_cell.angle_alpha   90.00
_cell.angle_beta   90.00
_cell.angle_gamma   90.00
#
_symmetry.space_group_name_H-M   'P 1'
#
loop_
_entity.id
_entity.type
_entity.pdbx_description
1 polymer ?
#
loop_
_entity_poly.entity_id
_entity_poly.type
_entity_poly.pdbx_seq_one_letter_code
_entity_poly.pdbx_strand_id
1 'polypeptide(L)'
;VSFYHGDPAPIRRLTGERIGVNDIAVDHESSQRAYVAEAGASRVVVLEGDPEGLLEGELLEVAERDLGEEARHVETTTTEVYAATESRLFVLRREDLSVEESVDFREPIEDEALKRAPVSGMAAGKENVYLTIDGQPYVLSVDKP
;
A
#
# COMPACT_ATOMS: atom_id res chain seq x y z
N VAL A 1 -17.32 -34.29 7.81
CA VAL A 1 -16.07 -33.68 8.34
C VAL A 1 -14.92 -34.42 7.70
N SER A 2 -14.27 -33.84 6.70
CA SER A 2 -13.11 -34.45 6.05
C SER A 2 -11.85 -33.88 6.69
N PHE A 3 -11.07 -34.74 7.33
CA PHE A 3 -9.76 -34.38 7.87
C PHE A 3 -8.73 -34.54 6.76
N TYR A 4 -8.06 -33.45 6.40
CA TYR A 4 -6.94 -33.44 5.46
C TYR A 4 -5.72 -34.06 6.15
N HIS A 5 -5.23 -35.19 5.65
CA HIS A 5 -3.94 -35.78 6.00
C HIS A 5 -2.95 -35.48 4.85
N GLY A 6 -2.47 -34.24 4.79
CA GLY A 6 -1.28 -33.90 4.03
C GLY A 6 -0.17 -33.58 5.01
N ASP A 7 1.02 -34.15 4.81
CA ASP A 7 2.20 -33.76 5.57
C ASP A 7 2.35 -32.23 5.49
N PRO A 8 2.59 -31.53 6.62
CA PRO A 8 2.79 -30.09 6.58
C PRO A 8 3.97 -29.80 5.66
N ALA A 9 3.77 -28.88 4.71
CA ALA A 9 4.82 -28.45 3.81
C ALA A 9 6.06 -28.07 4.65
N PRO A 10 7.27 -28.51 4.26
CA PRO A 10 8.47 -28.20 5.03
C PRO A 10 8.63 -26.69 5.12
N ILE A 11 8.81 -26.17 6.34
CA ILE A 11 9.08 -24.75 6.55
C ILE A 11 10.41 -24.42 5.89
N ARG A 12 10.35 -23.73 4.75
CA ARG A 12 11.51 -23.29 4.00
C ARG A 12 11.87 -21.87 4.44
N ARG A 13 13.12 -21.67 4.85
CA ARG A 13 13.66 -20.34 5.15
C ARG A 13 14.28 -19.78 3.88
N LEU A 14 13.59 -18.85 3.24
CA LEU A 14 14.11 -18.16 2.05
C LEU A 14 15.12 -17.09 2.49
N THR A 15 16.28 -17.06 1.83
CA THR A 15 17.28 -16.00 1.99
C THR A 15 17.06 -14.98 0.88
N GLY A 16 16.40 -13.87 1.20
CA GLY A 16 16.12 -12.77 0.27
C GLY A 16 16.46 -11.41 0.88
N GLU A 17 16.34 -10.37 0.06
CA GLU A 17 16.42 -8.98 0.52
C GLU A 17 15.27 -8.69 1.49
N ARG A 18 15.57 -7.92 2.55
CA ARG A 18 14.56 -7.54 3.55
C ARG A 18 14.02 -6.16 3.19
N ILE A 19 12.75 -6.13 2.82
CA ILE A 19 12.00 -4.88 2.63
C ILE A 19 11.36 -4.51 3.96
N GLY A 20 11.64 -3.32 4.47
CA GLY A 20 10.91 -2.75 5.61
C GLY A 20 9.51 -2.36 5.16
N VAL A 21 8.47 -2.59 5.97
CA VAL A 21 7.09 -2.33 5.56
C VAL A 21 6.44 -1.35 6.52
N ASN A 22 5.97 -0.21 6.00
CA ASN A 22 5.03 0.65 6.72
C ASN A 22 3.62 0.11 6.60
N ASP A 23 3.24 -0.33 5.40
CA ASP A 23 1.92 -0.88 5.12
C ASP A 23 1.92 -1.80 3.90
N ILE A 24 0.93 -2.68 3.82
CA ILE A 24 0.78 -3.66 2.74
C ILE A 24 -0.70 -3.85 2.36
N ALA A 25 -0.96 -3.82 1.06
CA ALA A 25 -2.28 -4.12 0.50
C ALA A 25 -2.17 -5.24 -0.53
N VAL A 26 -3.04 -6.25 -0.41
CA VAL A 26 -3.12 -7.34 -1.40
C VAL A 26 -3.99 -6.87 -2.56
N ASP A 27 -3.62 -7.28 -3.77
CA ASP A 27 -4.39 -6.97 -4.97
C ASP A 27 -5.77 -7.66 -4.95
N HIS A 28 -6.82 -6.92 -5.34
CA HIS A 28 -8.19 -7.42 -5.32
C HIS A 28 -8.49 -8.51 -6.34
N GLU A 29 -7.69 -8.62 -7.41
CA GLU A 29 -7.89 -9.58 -8.50
C GLU A 29 -6.85 -10.71 -8.47
N SER A 30 -5.69 -10.50 -7.83
CA SER A 30 -4.62 -11.48 -7.70
C SER A 30 -4.09 -11.59 -6.27
N SER A 31 -4.42 -12.68 -5.59
CA SER A 31 -3.86 -12.99 -4.25
C SER A 31 -2.34 -13.17 -4.21
N GLN A 32 -1.69 -13.28 -5.37
CA GLN A 32 -0.23 -13.40 -5.49
C GLN A 32 0.44 -12.04 -5.66
N ARG A 33 -0.32 -10.95 -5.81
CA ARG A 33 0.21 -9.60 -6.00
C ARG A 33 -0.09 -8.75 -4.76
N ALA A 34 0.92 -8.05 -4.28
CA ALA A 34 0.81 -7.12 -3.16
C ALA A 34 1.53 -5.81 -3.46
N TYR A 35 1.00 -4.74 -2.91
CA TYR A 35 1.54 -3.39 -2.98
C TYR A 35 2.07 -3.04 -1.60
N VAL A 36 3.30 -2.55 -1.55
CA VAL A 36 4.03 -2.34 -0.29
C VAL A 36 4.52 -0.90 -0.23
N ALA A 37 4.12 -0.20 0.84
CA ALA A 37 4.75 1.05 1.24
C ALA A 37 6.03 0.73 2.02
N GLU A 38 7.20 0.99 1.42
CA GLU A 38 8.47 0.61 2.04
C GLU A 38 8.85 1.58 3.17
N ALA A 39 9.17 1.01 4.32
CA ALA A 39 9.60 1.78 5.49
C ALA A 39 11.00 2.37 5.30
N GLY A 40 11.14 3.67 5.56
CA GLY A 40 12.39 4.40 5.43
C GLY A 40 12.83 4.69 3.99
N ALA A 41 11.97 4.43 3.00
CA ALA A 41 12.19 4.76 1.60
C ALA A 41 11.01 5.56 1.04
N SER A 42 11.27 6.43 0.06
CA SER A 42 10.23 7.24 -0.60
C SER A 42 9.52 6.47 -1.72
N ARG A 43 9.35 5.15 -1.61
CA ARG A 43 8.80 4.35 -2.71
C ARG A 43 7.69 3.38 -2.29
N VAL A 44 6.85 3.05 -3.27
CA VAL A 44 5.91 1.93 -3.24
C VAL A 44 6.42 0.88 -4.23
N VAL A 45 6.35 -0.40 -3.84
CA VAL A 45 6.77 -1.52 -4.67
C VAL A 45 5.63 -2.51 -4.87
N VAL A 46 5.64 -3.20 -6.00
CA VAL A 46 4.76 -4.34 -6.28
C VAL A 46 5.55 -5.62 -6.12
N LEU A 47 5.07 -6.48 -5.24
CA LEU A 47 5.57 -7.83 -5.05
C LEU A 47 4.60 -8.81 -5.69
N GLU A 48 5.10 -9.70 -6.53
CA GLU A 48 4.31 -10.75 -7.17
C GLU A 48 4.94 -12.12 -6.89
N GLY A 49 4.13 -13.05 -6.40
CA GLY A 49 4.49 -14.45 -6.24
C GLY A 49 4.44 -15.16 -7.59
N ASP A 50 5.27 -16.18 -7.76
CA ASP A 50 5.28 -16.98 -8.99
C ASP A 50 3.91 -17.66 -9.22
N PRO A 51 3.19 -17.32 -10.30
CA PRO A 51 1.88 -17.90 -10.60
C PRO A 51 1.94 -19.42 -10.86
N GLU A 52 3.09 -19.97 -11.23
CA GLU A 52 3.27 -21.42 -11.44
C GLU A 52 3.75 -22.15 -10.18
N GLY A 53 4.11 -21.42 -9.10
CA GLY A 53 4.66 -21.97 -7.87
C GLY A 53 6.00 -22.71 -8.06
N LEU A 54 6.69 -22.45 -9.17
CA LEU A 54 7.97 -23.08 -9.54
C LEU A 54 9.14 -22.44 -8.81
N LEU A 55 9.05 -21.15 -8.50
CA LEU A 55 9.85 -20.47 -7.50
C LEU A 55 9.21 -20.78 -6.15
N GLU A 56 9.95 -21.47 -5.29
CA GLU A 56 9.46 -22.12 -4.07
C GLU A 56 9.03 -21.11 -2.98
N GLY A 57 7.96 -20.35 -3.23
CA GLY A 57 7.39 -19.34 -2.33
C GLY A 57 8.08 -17.97 -2.37
N GLU A 58 8.81 -17.64 -3.44
CA GLU A 58 9.51 -16.36 -3.56
C GLU A 58 8.58 -15.26 -4.10
N LEU A 59 8.69 -14.05 -3.52
CA LEU A 59 8.08 -12.83 -4.03
C LEU A 59 9.11 -12.08 -4.86
N LEU A 60 8.74 -11.67 -6.07
CA LEU A 60 9.57 -10.85 -6.94
C LEU A 60 9.06 -9.41 -6.92
N GLU A 61 9.98 -8.46 -6.82
CA GLU A 61 9.66 -7.06 -7.12
C GLU A 61 9.47 -6.91 -8.63
N VAL A 62 8.24 -6.60 -9.06
CA VAL A 62 7.88 -6.49 -10.49
C VAL A 62 7.69 -5.05 -10.96
N ALA A 63 7.49 -4.12 -10.02
CA ALA A 63 7.43 -2.69 -10.30
C ALA A 63 7.76 -1.88 -9.04
N GLU A 64 8.26 -0.67 -9.23
CA GLU A 64 8.51 0.29 -8.16
C GLU A 64 8.14 1.72 -8.58
N ARG A 65 7.79 2.55 -7.60
CA ARG A 65 7.55 3.96 -7.82
C ARG A 65 8.07 4.82 -6.67
N ASP A 66 9.02 5.70 -6.98
CA ASP A 66 9.43 6.80 -6.10
C ASP A 66 8.35 7.89 -6.10
N LEU A 67 7.90 8.25 -4.89
CA LEU A 67 6.88 9.26 -4.61
C LEU A 67 7.51 10.58 -4.12
N GLY A 68 8.82 10.62 -3.87
CA GLY A 68 9.55 11.75 -3.30
C GLY A 68 9.37 11.92 -1.78
N GLU A 69 8.39 11.25 -1.18
CA GLU A 69 8.11 11.19 0.25
C GLU A 69 7.81 9.75 0.68
N GLU A 70 8.10 9.42 1.93
CA GLU A 70 7.83 8.10 2.49
C GLU A 70 6.32 7.81 2.52
N ALA A 71 5.91 6.74 1.86
CA ALA A 71 4.54 6.25 1.94
C ALA A 71 4.31 5.63 3.33
N ARG A 72 3.26 6.08 4.02
CA ARG A 72 2.83 5.56 5.32
C ARG A 72 1.77 4.49 5.18
N HIS A 73 0.90 4.63 4.19
CA HIS A 73 -0.20 3.72 3.96
C HIS A 73 -0.37 3.41 2.48
N VAL A 74 -0.84 2.21 2.18
CA VAL A 74 -1.19 1.77 0.84
C VAL A 74 -2.51 1.02 0.87
N GLU A 75 -3.39 1.33 -0.08
CA GLU A 75 -4.69 0.66 -0.25
C GLU A 75 -4.91 0.38 -1.73
N THR A 76 -5.70 -0.64 -2.02
CA THR A 76 -6.01 -1.03 -3.39
C THR A 76 -7.52 -0.98 -3.62
N THR A 77 -7.90 -0.79 -4.88
CA THR A 77 -9.25 -1.06 -5.35
C THR A 77 -9.17 -2.03 -6.53
N THR A 78 -10.30 -2.27 -7.20
CA THR A 78 -10.31 -3.00 -8.47
C THR A 78 -9.70 -2.21 -9.62
N THR A 79 -9.39 -0.92 -9.46
CA THR A 79 -8.93 -0.05 -10.56
C THR A 79 -7.62 0.65 -10.25
N GLU A 80 -7.40 1.06 -9.00
CA GLU A 80 -6.27 1.90 -8.63
C GLU A 80 -5.54 1.37 -7.39
N VAL A 81 -4.35 1.91 -7.19
CA VAL A 81 -3.59 1.83 -5.95
C VAL A 81 -3.50 3.24 -5.37
N TYR A 82 -3.79 3.36 -4.08
CA TYR A 82 -3.68 4.62 -3.36
C TYR A 82 -2.50 4.51 -2.41
N ALA A 83 -1.65 5.53 -2.40
CA ALA A 83 -0.54 5.62 -1.45
C ALA A 83 -0.56 6.98 -0.74
N ALA A 84 -0.66 6.97 0.58
CA ALA A 84 -0.64 8.18 1.39
C ALA A 84 0.74 8.39 2.01
N THR A 85 1.31 9.57 1.81
CA THR A 85 2.46 10.10 2.55
C THR A 85 1.94 10.99 3.69
N GLU A 86 2.84 11.67 4.39
CA GLU A 86 2.44 12.63 5.42
C GLU A 86 1.64 13.82 4.87
N SER A 87 1.86 14.19 3.61
CA SER A 87 1.30 15.41 3.01
C SER A 87 0.49 15.18 1.75
N ARG A 88 0.69 14.05 1.07
CA ARG A 88 0.11 13.78 -0.25
C ARG A 88 -0.57 12.42 -0.35
N LEU A 89 -1.62 12.39 -1.14
CA LEU A 89 -2.25 11.17 -1.60
C LEU A 89 -1.90 10.98 -3.08
N PHE A 90 -1.32 9.83 -3.42
CA PHE A 90 -1.03 9.44 -4.79
C PHE A 90 -2.06 8.42 -5.26
N VAL A 91 -2.57 8.62 -6.47
CA VAL A 91 -3.37 7.65 -7.22
C VAL A 91 -2.47 7.05 -8.29
N LEU A 92 -2.27 5.74 -8.22
CA LEU A 92 -1.35 5.00 -9.09
C LEU A 92 -2.11 3.93 -9.87
N ARG A 93 -1.68 3.69 -11.10
CA ARG A 93 -2.14 2.54 -11.88
C ARG A 93 -1.69 1.23 -11.25
N ARG A 94 -2.57 0.25 -11.26
CA ARG A 94 -2.29 -1.08 -10.69
C ARG A 94 -1.19 -1.82 -11.43
N GLU A 95 -1.10 -1.64 -12.75
CA GLU A 95 -0.23 -2.41 -13.64
C GLU A 95 1.25 -2.06 -13.46
N ASP A 96 1.56 -0.76 -13.40
CA ASP A 96 2.93 -0.24 -13.50
C ASP A 96 3.29 0.83 -12.45
N LEU A 97 2.38 1.13 -11.51
CA LEU A 97 2.51 2.20 -10.52
C LEU A 97 2.74 3.59 -11.13
N SER A 98 2.36 3.82 -12.39
CA SER A 98 2.38 5.17 -12.96
C SER A 98 1.42 6.07 -12.20
N VAL A 99 1.89 7.28 -11.89
CA VAL A 99 1.11 8.28 -11.16
C VAL A 99 0.05 8.84 -12.10
N GLU A 100 -1.22 8.63 -11.74
CA GLU A 100 -2.35 9.26 -12.43
C GLU A 100 -2.65 10.63 -11.81
N GLU A 101 -2.59 10.71 -10.49
CA GLU A 101 -2.82 11.95 -9.75
C GLU A 101 -2.01 12.01 -8.44
N SER A 102 -1.74 13.23 -7.98
CA SER A 102 -1.19 13.52 -6.66
C SER A 102 -1.94 14.71 -6.07
N VAL A 103 -2.54 14.51 -4.90
CA VAL A 103 -3.30 15.54 -4.17
C VAL A 103 -2.55 15.92 -2.90
N ASP A 104 -2.23 17.20 -2.72
CA ASP A 104 -1.79 17.73 -1.43
C ASP A 104 -3.02 17.95 -0.53
N PHE A 105 -3.35 16.94 0.28
CA PHE A 105 -4.54 16.99 1.13
C PHE A 105 -4.36 17.91 2.35
N ARG A 106 -3.14 18.42 2.60
CA ARG A 106 -2.84 19.36 3.69
C ARG A 106 -2.99 20.81 3.26
N GLU A 107 -2.84 21.11 1.97
CA GLU A 107 -2.97 22.45 1.41
C GLU A 107 -4.24 23.19 1.91
N PRO A 108 -5.46 22.61 1.83
CA PRO A 108 -6.68 23.31 2.23
C PRO A 108 -6.90 23.39 3.75
N ILE A 109 -6.06 22.76 4.58
CA ILE A 109 -6.24 22.73 6.03
C ILE A 109 -5.69 24.01 6.66
N GLU A 110 -6.56 24.73 7.39
CA GLU A 110 -6.20 25.94 8.15
C GLU A 110 -5.73 25.63 9.58
N ASP A 111 -6.22 24.55 10.19
CA ASP A 111 -5.81 24.15 11.54
C ASP A 111 -4.38 23.59 11.52
N GLU A 112 -3.44 24.32 12.12
CA GLU A 112 -2.02 23.96 12.12
C GLU A 112 -1.70 22.66 12.88
N ALA A 113 -2.50 22.28 13.88
CA ALA A 113 -2.30 21.01 14.58
C ALA A 113 -2.70 19.86 13.67
N LEU A 114 -3.87 19.96 13.03
CA LEU A 114 -4.35 18.98 12.05
C LEU A 114 -3.43 18.93 10.82
N LYS A 115 -2.84 20.06 10.40
CA LYS A 115 -1.93 20.14 9.25
C LYS A 115 -0.57 19.48 9.50
N ARG A 116 -0.15 19.32 10.74
CA ARG A 116 1.17 18.76 11.12
C ARG A 116 1.10 17.37 11.75
N ALA A 117 -0.04 16.98 12.29
CA ALA A 117 -0.19 15.68 12.94
C ALA A 117 -0.01 14.54 11.91
N PRO A 118 0.69 13.44 12.23
CA PRO A 118 0.97 12.37 11.26
C PRO A 118 -0.30 11.69 10.73
N VAL A 119 -0.23 11.14 9.51
CA VAL A 119 -1.26 10.21 9.05
C VAL A 119 -1.12 8.90 9.83
N SER A 120 -2.24 8.36 10.32
CA SER A 120 -2.28 7.14 11.14
C SER A 120 -3.02 5.97 10.50
N GLY A 121 -3.73 6.22 9.40
CA GLY A 121 -4.50 5.21 8.70
C GLY A 121 -5.12 5.76 7.42
N MET A 122 -5.49 4.85 6.53
CA MET A 122 -6.14 5.15 5.27
C MET A 122 -7.21 4.08 4.97
N ALA A 123 -8.27 4.47 4.27
CA ALA A 123 -9.22 3.55 3.68
C ALA A 123 -9.78 4.11 2.37
N ALA A 124 -9.76 3.32 1.30
CA ALA A 124 -10.34 3.70 0.02
C ALA A 124 -11.84 3.34 -0.03
N GLY A 125 -12.70 4.35 -0.04
CA GLY A 125 -14.14 4.21 -0.24
C GLY A 125 -14.53 4.22 -1.73
N LYS A 126 -15.83 4.25 -2.02
CA LYS A 126 -16.33 4.29 -3.40
C LYS A 126 -15.97 5.59 -4.13
N GLU A 127 -16.17 6.72 -3.47
CA GLU A 127 -16.03 8.07 -4.08
C GLU A 127 -14.89 8.88 -3.45
N ASN A 128 -14.39 8.44 -2.29
CA ASN A 128 -13.45 9.18 -1.48
C ASN A 128 -12.39 8.25 -0.90
N VAL A 129 -11.20 8.77 -0.63
CA VAL A 129 -10.20 8.17 0.26
C VAL A 129 -10.28 8.87 1.60
N TYR A 130 -10.35 8.08 2.67
CA TYR A 130 -10.43 8.57 4.03
C TYR A 130 -9.10 8.42 4.73
N LEU A 131 -8.61 9.48 5.37
CA LEU A 131 -7.35 9.49 6.13
C LEU A 131 -7.63 9.79 7.59
N THR A 132 -7.15 8.94 8.49
CA THR A 132 -7.13 9.24 9.93
C THR A 132 -5.84 9.94 10.29
N ILE A 133 -5.92 10.90 11.20
CA ILE A 133 -4.78 11.70 11.63
C ILE A 133 -4.51 11.43 13.11
N ASP A 134 -3.24 11.16 13.46
CA ASP A 134 -2.86 10.75 14.80
C ASP A 134 -3.21 11.80 15.86
N GLY A 135 -3.84 11.34 16.94
CA GLY A 135 -4.28 12.19 18.04
C GLY A 135 -5.36 13.23 17.69
N GLN A 136 -5.92 13.22 16.48
CA GLN A 136 -6.96 14.15 16.06
C GLN A 136 -8.34 13.49 16.02
N PRO A 137 -9.42 14.19 16.43
CA PRO A 137 -10.79 13.64 16.38
C PRO A 137 -11.43 13.78 14.99
N TYR A 138 -10.64 13.85 13.93
CA TYR A 138 -11.08 14.13 12.56
C TYR A 138 -10.63 13.06 11.59
N VAL A 139 -11.43 12.86 10.55
CA VAL A 139 -11.08 12.07 9.36
C VAL A 139 -11.08 13.02 8.18
N LEU A 140 -10.01 13.02 7.40
CA LEU A 140 -9.96 13.76 6.14
C LEU A 140 -10.62 12.92 5.06
N SER A 141 -11.46 13.56 4.24
CA SER A 141 -12.06 12.96 3.05
C SER A 141 -11.42 13.61 1.84
N VAL A 142 -10.78 12.82 1.00
CA VAL A 142 -10.17 13.28 -0.25
C VAL A 142 -10.97 12.67 -1.39
N ASP A 143 -11.54 13.53 -2.24
CA ASP A 143 -12.30 13.08 -3.40
C ASP A 143 -11.38 12.29 -4.34
N LYS A 144 -11.91 11.20 -4.90
CA LYS A 144 -11.23 10.48 -5.98
C LYS A 144 -11.42 11.22 -7.31
N PRO A 145 -10.43 11.19 -8.21
CA PRO A 145 -10.57 11.73 -9.57
C PRO A 145 -11.76 11.16 -10.35
#